data_AF-A0A3C1GE15-F1
#
_entry.id   AF-A0A3C1GE15-F1
#
_cell.length_a   1.000
_cell.length_b   1.000
_cell.length_c   1.000
_cell.angle_alpha   90.00
_cell.angle_beta   90.00
_cell.angle_gamma   90.00
#
_symmetry.space_group_name_H-M   'P 1'
#
loop_
_entity.id
_entity.type
_entity.pdbx_description
1 polymer ?
#
loop_
_entity_poly.entity_id
_entity_poly.type
_entity_poly.pdbx_seq_one_letter_code
_entity_poly.pdbx_strand_id
1 'polypeptide(L)'
;MSGGIDSRAFLMPRAFFGAARKAEEGGSLTIVGTALVDTGSRMDQIIFEEFKGTGNMELHLSRELADRRIFPSFDLLRSGTRHEELLFAEEELRRIQLLRRALASRKPVEAMELLLERLRLTNTNAEFLKGLGERS
;
A
#
# COMPACT_ATOMS: atom_id res chain seq x y z
N MET A 1 5.05 -29.98 -3.56
CA MET A 1 6.28 -29.44 -2.94
C MET A 1 7.12 -28.82 -4.05
N SER A 2 7.12 -27.50 -4.23
CA SER A 2 7.68 -26.87 -5.44
C SER A 2 8.34 -25.52 -5.13
N GLY A 3 9.55 -25.57 -4.56
CA GLY A 3 10.35 -24.37 -4.24
C GLY A 3 11.59 -24.58 -3.37
N GLY A 4 11.85 -25.80 -2.87
CA GLY A 4 13.05 -26.07 -2.05
C GLY A 4 12.96 -25.61 -0.59
N ILE A 5 11.77 -25.22 -0.11
CA ILE A 5 11.56 -24.73 1.25
C ILE A 5 10.69 -25.72 2.03
N ASP A 6 11.16 -26.13 3.21
CA ASP A 6 10.36 -26.88 4.18
C ASP A 6 9.21 -25.99 4.64
N SER A 7 7.96 -26.48 4.56
CA SER A 7 6.78 -25.73 5.01
C SER A 7 6.88 -25.26 6.46
N ARG A 8 7.69 -25.94 7.29
CA ARG A 8 7.96 -25.53 8.68
C ARG A 8 8.80 -24.25 8.79
N ALA A 9 9.56 -23.88 7.76
CA ALA A 9 10.35 -22.64 7.76
C ALA A 9 9.47 -21.38 7.84
N PHE A 10 8.21 -21.47 7.39
CA PHE A 10 7.25 -20.37 7.43
C PHE A 10 6.50 -20.24 8.75
N LEU A 11 6.60 -21.20 9.66
CA LEU A 11 5.85 -21.20 10.92
C LEU A 11 6.20 -19.97 11.78
N MET A 12 7.49 -19.74 12.01
CA MET A 12 7.97 -18.63 12.85
C MET A 12 7.73 -17.26 12.21
N PRO A 13 8.07 -17.03 10.92
CA PRO A 13 7.79 -15.74 10.29
C PRO A 13 6.30 -15.39 10.24
N ARG A 14 5.42 -16.37 9.97
CA ARG A 14 3.97 -16.15 10.01
C ARG A 14 3.46 -15.83 11.41
N ALA A 15 3.95 -16.52 12.43
CA ALA A 15 3.61 -16.20 13.82
C ALA A 15 4.08 -14.79 14.22
N PHE A 16 5.27 -14.38 13.78
CA PHE A 16 5.80 -13.05 14.04
C PHE A 16 4.94 -11.95 13.39
N PHE A 17 4.68 -12.04 12.09
CA PHE A 17 3.83 -11.05 11.40
C PHE A 17 2.37 -11.10 11.88
N GLY A 18 1.86 -12.29 12.21
CA GLY A 18 0.52 -12.48 12.78
C GLY A 18 0.36 -11.96 14.20
N ALA A 19 1.44 -11.61 14.90
CA ALA A 19 1.36 -10.96 16.20
C ALA A 19 0.84 -9.52 16.10
N ALA A 20 0.94 -8.87 14.93
CA ALA A 20 0.41 -7.53 14.72
C ALA A 20 -1.12 -7.53 14.82
N ARG A 21 -1.65 -6.79 15.79
CA ARG A 21 -3.09 -6.69 16.06
C ARG A 21 -3.42 -5.48 16.93
N LYS A 22 -4.65 -5.01 16.82
CA LYS A 22 -5.29 -4.14 17.81
C LYS A 22 -5.96 -5.04 18.86
N ALA A 23 -5.61 -4.87 20.14
CA ALA A 23 -6.24 -5.64 21.22
C ALA A 23 -7.56 -4.98 21.64
N GLU A 24 -8.57 -5.78 21.97
CA GLU A 24 -9.88 -5.27 22.38
C GLU A 24 -9.82 -4.63 23.77
N GLU A 25 -9.01 -5.21 24.66
CA GLU A 25 -8.82 -4.78 26.05
C GLU A 25 -7.91 -3.56 26.19
N GLY A 26 -7.29 -3.12 25.09
CA GLY A 26 -6.46 -1.91 25.01
C GLY A 26 -5.07 -2.16 24.45
N GLY A 27 -4.54 -1.13 23.78
CA GLY A 27 -3.24 -1.17 23.11
C GLY A 27 -3.27 -1.79 21.72
N SER A 28 -2.13 -1.74 21.03
CA SER A 28 -1.96 -2.30 19.70
C SER A 28 -0.50 -2.61 19.43
N LEU A 29 -0.25 -3.67 18.66
CA LEU A 29 1.06 -3.96 18.06
C LEU A 29 0.95 -3.78 16.55
N THR A 30 1.70 -2.83 16.01
CA THR A 30 1.81 -2.60 14.57
C THR A 30 3.16 -3.09 14.08
N ILE A 31 3.15 -3.94 13.06
CA ILE A 31 4.37 -4.42 12.40
C ILE A 31 4.33 -3.94 10.95
N VAL A 32 5.37 -3.24 10.52
CA VAL A 32 5.60 -2.87 9.13
C VAL A 32 6.93 -3.49 8.71
N GLY A 33 6.88 -4.32 7.67
CA GLY A 33 8.05 -4.98 7.11
C GLY A 33 8.19 -4.69 5.62
N THR A 34 9.41 -4.70 5.12
CA THR A 34 9.70 -4.60 3.69
C THR A 34 9.86 -6.01 3.11
N ALA A 35 9.20 -6.28 2.00
CA ALA A 35 9.39 -7.51 1.23
C ALA A 35 10.06 -7.17 -0.12
N LEU A 36 11.03 -8.00 -0.51
CA LEU A 36 11.62 -7.92 -1.84
C LEU A 36 10.74 -8.68 -2.82
N VAL A 37 10.48 -8.07 -3.98
CA VAL A 37 9.73 -8.66 -5.09
C VAL A 37 10.54 -8.53 -6.37
N ASP A 38 10.20 -9.32 -7.39
CA ASP A 38 10.86 -9.29 -8.70
C ASP A 38 12.39 -9.46 -8.63
N THR A 39 12.86 -10.29 -7.70
CA THR A 39 14.28 -10.63 -7.49
C THR A 39 14.76 -11.76 -8.41
N GLY A 40 13.83 -12.43 -9.11
CA GLY A 40 14.08 -13.68 -9.85
C GLY A 40 14.15 -14.93 -8.96
N SER A 41 14.10 -14.77 -7.63
CA SER A 41 14.08 -15.88 -6.68
C SER A 41 12.66 -16.40 -6.48
N ARG A 42 12.46 -17.69 -6.76
CA ARG A 42 11.19 -18.38 -6.44
C ARG A 42 10.92 -18.40 -4.93
N MET A 43 11.97 -18.39 -4.11
CA MET A 43 11.84 -18.34 -2.66
C MET A 43 11.21 -17.01 -2.21
N ASP A 44 11.66 -15.89 -2.77
CA ASP A 44 11.14 -14.57 -2.41
C ASP A 44 9.67 -14.42 -2.85
N GLN A 45 9.30 -14.98 -4.01
CA GLN A 45 7.90 -15.03 -4.46
C GLN A 45 7.01 -15.80 -3.49
N ILE A 46 7.45 -16.98 -3.02
CA ILE A 46 6.69 -17.78 -2.05
C ILE A 46 6.57 -17.03 -0.72
N ILE A 47 7.66 -16.43 -0.23
CA ILE A 47 7.66 -15.62 1.00
C ILE A 47 6.66 -14.46 0.88
N PHE A 48 6.69 -13.75 -0.24
CA PHE A 48 5.78 -12.63 -0.49
C PHE A 48 4.31 -13.06 -0.45
N GLU A 49 3.95 -14.14 -1.15
CA GLU A 49 2.55 -14.63 -1.18
C GLU A 49 2.05 -15.10 0.20
N GLU A 50 2.90 -15.77 1.01
CA GLU A 50 2.54 -16.17 2.38
C GLU A 50 2.30 -14.95 3.29
N PHE A 51 3.13 -13.91 3.18
CA PHE A 51 2.95 -12.69 3.97
C PHE A 51 1.77 -11.84 3.51
N LYS A 52 1.49 -11.82 2.21
CA LYS A 52 0.32 -11.15 1.65
C LYS A 52 -0.99 -11.66 2.25
N GLY A 53 -1.11 -12.97 2.45
CA GLY A 53 -2.26 -13.58 3.14
C GLY A 53 -2.37 -13.20 4.62
N THR A 54 -1.25 -12.86 5.26
CA THR A 54 -1.17 -12.60 6.71
C THR A 54 -1.38 -11.12 7.04
N GLY A 55 -0.81 -10.20 6.26
CA GLY A 55 -0.88 -8.75 6.48
C GLY A 55 -2.16 -8.10 5.96
N ASN A 56 -2.59 -6.97 6.54
CA ASN A 56 -3.80 -6.24 6.13
C ASN A 56 -3.53 -4.96 5.31
N MET A 57 -2.27 -4.57 5.13
CA MET A 57 -1.84 -3.40 4.37
C MET A 57 -0.67 -3.77 3.45
N GLU A 58 -0.71 -3.30 2.21
CA GLU A 58 0.35 -3.44 1.23
C GLU A 58 0.68 -2.06 0.62
N LEU A 59 1.97 -1.71 0.57
CA LEU A 59 2.48 -0.55 -0.14
C LEU A 59 3.51 -1.02 -1.18
N HIS A 60 3.09 -1.02 -2.43
CA HIS A 60 3.93 -1.46 -3.56
C HIS A 60 4.79 -0.31 -4.06
N LEU A 61 6.05 -0.58 -4.35
CA LEU A 61 6.99 0.37 -4.95
C LEU A 61 7.22 0.02 -6.42
N SER A 62 7.07 0.99 -7.31
CA SER A 62 7.28 0.82 -8.74
C SER A 62 8.73 1.08 -9.13
N ARG A 63 9.36 0.08 -9.75
CA ARG A 63 10.70 0.21 -10.36
C ARG A 63 10.69 1.24 -11.49
N GLU A 64 9.63 1.29 -12.30
CA GLU A 64 9.48 2.26 -13.40
C GLU A 64 9.50 3.71 -12.89
N LEU A 65 8.80 4.01 -11.79
CA LEU A 65 8.83 5.33 -11.17
C LEU A 65 10.22 5.67 -10.63
N ALA A 66 10.87 4.72 -9.97
CA ALA A 66 12.20 4.89 -9.39
C ALA A 66 13.28 5.13 -10.46
N ASP A 67 13.26 4.38 -11.56
CA ASP A 67 14.19 4.53 -12.68
C ASP A 67 14.07 5.91 -13.33
N ARG A 68 12.86 6.48 -13.36
CA ARG A 68 12.59 7.86 -13.81
C ARG A 68 12.85 8.93 -12.75
N ARG A 69 13.36 8.56 -11.57
CA ARG A 69 13.62 9.44 -10.41
C ARG A 69 12.38 10.18 -9.89
N ILE A 70 11.21 9.53 -9.97
CA ILE A 70 9.95 10.07 -9.45
C ILE A 70 9.73 9.49 -8.06
N PHE A 71 9.71 10.37 -7.05
CA PHE A 71 9.58 10.02 -5.64
C PHE A 71 8.43 10.75 -4.95
N PRO A 72 7.70 10.07 -4.04
CA PRO A 72 7.83 8.66 -3.70
C PRO A 72 7.35 7.74 -4.85
N SER A 73 8.03 6.61 -5.04
CA SER A 73 7.79 5.69 -6.17
C SER A 73 6.66 4.71 -5.89
N PHE A 74 5.53 5.19 -5.38
CA PHE A 74 4.42 4.34 -4.95
C PHE A 74 3.57 3.87 -6.14
N ASP A 75 3.27 2.58 -6.19
CA ASP A 75 2.23 2.05 -7.07
C ASP A 75 0.86 2.26 -6.41
N LEU A 76 0.20 3.34 -6.81
CA LEU A 76 -1.06 3.80 -6.22
C LEU A 76 -2.24 2.84 -6.43
N LEU A 77 -2.16 1.97 -7.44
CA LEU A 77 -3.24 1.04 -7.79
C LEU A 77 -3.10 -0.30 -7.09
N ARG A 78 -1.87 -0.80 -6.95
CA ARG A 78 -1.59 -2.06 -6.27
C ARG A 78 -1.56 -1.92 -4.74
N SER A 79 -1.36 -0.71 -4.23
CA SER A 79 -1.31 -0.44 -2.79
C SER A 79 -2.69 -0.28 -2.18
N GLY A 80 -2.85 -0.73 -0.94
CA GLY A 80 -4.14 -0.64 -0.24
C GLY A 80 -4.12 -1.19 1.18
N THR A 81 -5.17 -0.90 1.92
CA THR A 81 -5.41 -1.43 3.27
C THR A 81 -6.80 -2.05 3.33
N ARG A 82 -6.91 -3.27 3.86
CA ARG A 82 -8.19 -3.92 4.14
C ARG A 82 -8.90 -3.18 5.27
N HIS A 83 -10.21 -3.04 5.16
CA HIS A 83 -11.04 -2.33 6.15
C HIS A 83 -10.62 -0.87 6.40
N GLU A 84 -10.21 -0.15 5.35
CA GLU A 84 -9.82 1.26 5.47
C GLU A 84 -10.97 2.18 5.92
N GLU A 85 -12.23 1.74 5.80
CA GLU A 85 -13.40 2.42 6.35
C GLU A 85 -13.37 2.57 7.87
N LEU A 86 -12.56 1.76 8.56
CA LEU A 86 -12.33 1.88 10.00
C LEU A 86 -11.24 2.91 10.35
N LEU A 87 -10.50 3.40 9.35
CA LEU A 87 -9.34 4.28 9.52
C LEU A 87 -9.63 5.74 9.16
N PHE A 88 -10.60 5.98 8.27
CA PHE A 88 -10.91 7.30 7.76
C PHE A 88 -12.35 7.70 8.12
N ALA A 89 -12.58 9.01 8.28
CA ALA A 89 -13.94 9.52 8.32
C ALA A 89 -14.65 9.26 6.98
N GLU A 90 -15.96 9.07 7.00
CA GLU A 90 -16.74 8.72 5.81
C GLU A 90 -16.54 9.73 4.65
N GLU A 91 -16.51 11.02 4.97
CA GLU A 91 -16.33 12.09 3.99
C GLU A 91 -14.92 12.08 3.35
N GLU A 92 -13.89 11.76 4.13
CA GLU A 92 -12.52 11.62 3.65
C GLU A 92 -12.38 10.38 2.77
N LEU A 93 -12.97 9.25 3.19
CA LEU A 93 -12.94 8.01 2.44
C LEU A 93 -13.58 8.18 1.05
N ARG A 94 -14.74 8.86 0.97
CA ARG A 94 -15.41 9.15 -0.32
C ARG A 94 -14.49 9.93 -1.27
N ARG A 95 -13.72 10.89 -0.76
CA ARG A 95 -12.76 11.68 -1.55
C ARG A 95 -11.54 10.87 -1.96
N ILE A 96 -11.00 10.05 -1.06
CA ILE A 96 -9.91 9.11 -1.38
C ILE A 96 -10.35 8.16 -2.50
N GLN A 97 -11.56 7.63 -2.45
CA GLN A 97 -12.11 6.78 -3.50
C GLN A 97 -12.31 7.53 -4.83
N LEU A 98 -12.75 8.79 -4.78
CA LEU A 98 -12.82 9.64 -5.97
C LEU A 98 -11.43 9.84 -6.59
N LEU A 99 -10.42 10.15 -5.77
CA LEU A 99 -9.03 10.27 -6.19
C LEU A 99 -8.55 8.98 -6.87
N ARG A 100 -8.74 7.82 -6.22
CA ARG A 100 -8.34 6.52 -6.76
C ARG A 100 -8.97 6.26 -8.12
N ARG A 101 -10.27 6.51 -8.27
CA ARG A 101 -10.98 6.39 -9.57
C ARG A 101 -10.41 7.33 -10.64
N ALA A 102 -10.09 8.58 -10.26
CA ALA A 102 -9.53 9.57 -11.18
C ALA A 102 -8.11 9.21 -11.64
N LEU A 103 -7.33 8.54 -10.79
CA LEU A 103 -5.97 8.09 -11.12
C LEU A 103 -5.96 6.74 -11.85
N ALA A 104 -6.96 5.87 -11.63
CA ALA A 104 -7.00 4.53 -12.18
C ALA A 104 -7.07 4.43 -13.71
N SER A 105 -7.55 5.48 -14.38
CA SER A 105 -7.61 5.55 -15.84
C SER A 105 -6.29 5.98 -16.49
N ARG A 106 -5.27 6.32 -15.68
CA ARG A 106 -3.98 6.84 -16.14
C ARG A 106 -2.89 5.79 -16.03
N LYS A 107 -1.82 5.96 -16.80
CA LYS A 107 -0.60 5.17 -16.62
C LYS A 107 0.04 5.50 -15.27
N PRO A 108 0.71 4.54 -14.59
CA PRO A 108 1.27 4.75 -13.26
C PRO A 108 2.14 6.00 -13.12
N VAL A 109 2.99 6.27 -14.11
CA VAL A 109 3.85 7.46 -14.07
C VAL A 109 3.07 8.76 -14.17
N GLU A 110 2.15 8.85 -15.15
CA GLU A 110 1.30 10.04 -15.32
C GLU A 110 0.41 10.27 -14.09
N ALA A 111 -0.09 9.18 -13.48
CA ALA A 111 -0.88 9.25 -12.25
C ALA A 111 -0.07 9.83 -11.09
N MET A 112 1.17 9.37 -10.90
CA MET A 112 2.04 9.86 -9.83
C MET A 112 2.48 11.31 -10.07
N GLU A 113 2.86 11.67 -11.30
CA GLU A 113 3.24 13.05 -11.65
C GLU A 113 2.08 14.01 -11.40
N LEU A 114 0.87 13.67 -11.85
CA LEU A 114 -0.33 14.46 -11.60
C LEU A 114 -0.63 14.59 -10.09
N LEU A 115 -0.52 13.50 -9.34
CA LEU A 115 -0.73 13.53 -7.89
C LEU A 115 0.27 14.48 -7.22
N LEU A 116 1.55 14.39 -7.56
CA LEU A 116 2.59 15.26 -7.02
C LEU A 116 2.38 16.74 -7.39
N GLU A 117 2.00 17.01 -8.64
CA GLU A 117 1.67 18.36 -9.10
C GLU A 117 0.55 18.96 -8.25
N ARG A 118 -0.53 18.20 -8.03
CA ARG A 118 -1.68 18.68 -7.26
C ARG A 118 -1.38 18.82 -5.76
N LEU A 119 -0.65 17.88 -5.17
CA LEU A 119 -0.26 17.94 -3.76
C LEU A 119 0.59 19.18 -3.46
N ARG A 120 1.46 19.59 -4.40
CA ARG A 120 2.30 20.80 -4.25
C ARG A 120 1.51 22.11 -4.20
N LEU A 121 0.24 22.11 -4.63
CA LEU A 121 -0.62 23.30 -4.60
C LEU A 121 -1.29 23.51 -3.24
N THR A 122 -1.15 22.55 -2.32
CA THR A 122 -1.83 22.55 -1.01
C THR A 122 -0.83 22.35 0.11
N ASN A 123 -1.11 22.89 1.30
CA ASN A 123 -0.21 22.72 2.44
C ASN A 123 -0.51 21.44 3.24
N THR A 124 -1.73 20.89 3.10
CA THR A 124 -2.17 19.73 3.86
C THR A 124 -2.99 18.76 3.00
N ASN A 125 -2.99 17.48 3.37
CA ASN A 125 -3.85 16.47 2.74
C ASN A 125 -5.34 16.81 2.90
N ALA A 126 -5.74 17.46 3.99
CA ALA A 126 -7.12 17.87 4.21
C ALA A 126 -7.57 18.93 3.20
N GLU A 127 -6.74 19.95 2.94
CA GLU A 127 -7.00 20.94 1.87
C GLU A 127 -7.04 20.28 0.49
N PHE A 128 -6.06 19.42 0.20
CA PHE A 128 -6.00 18.68 -1.06
C PHE A 128 -7.27 17.86 -1.30
N LEU A 129 -7.69 17.05 -0.32
CA LEU A 129 -8.88 16.23 -0.43
C LEU A 129 -10.14 17.08 -0.58
N LYS A 130 -10.28 18.19 0.18
CA LYS A 130 -11.43 19.09 0.05
C LYS A 130 -11.58 19.66 -1.35
N GLY A 131 -10.47 20.05 -1.99
CA GLY A 131 -10.47 20.54 -3.36
C GLY A 131 -10.81 19.48 -4.42
N LEU A 132 -10.85 18.19 -4.08
CA LEU A 132 -11.29 17.13 -4.99
C LEU A 132 -12.82 17.10 -5.07
N GLY A 133 -13.36 17.43 -6.25
CA GLY A 133 -14.80 17.40 -6.52
C GLY A 133 -15.47 18.77 -6.50
N GLU A 134 -14.76 19.81 -6.07
CA GLU A 134 -15.14 21.20 -6.33
C GLU A 134 -14.84 21.51 -7.80
N ARG A 135 -15.83 21.35 -8.68
CA ARG A 135 -15.76 21.89 -10.04
C ARG A 135 -15.86 23.41 -9.94
N SER A 136 -14.81 24.12 -10.37
CA SER A 136 -14.94 25.42 -11.05
C SER A 136 -15.42 25.19 -12.47
#